data_AF-A0A414AQ67-F1
#
_entry.id   AF-A0A414AQ67-F1
#
_cell.length_a   1.000
_cell.length_b   1.000
_cell.length_c   1.000
_cell.angle_alpha   90.00
_cell.angle_beta   90.00
_cell.angle_gamma   90.00
#
_symmetry.space_group_name_H-M   'P 1'
#
loop_
_entity.id
_entity.type
_entity.pdbx_description
1 polymer ?
#
loop_
_entity_poly.entity_id
_entity_poly.type
_entity_poly.pdbx_seq_one_letter_code
_entity_poly.pdbx_strand_id
1 'polypeptide(L)'
;MKRVLKKYRSIMVIGAALVFNLVTSLLVYHPDGKLFNQHPMTVTEWVCDIIAIIGCFTGFVMMLFDANRDTKDKIKEAFLEANEELKEDKDRAFEATRD
;
A
#
# COMPACT_ATOMS: atom_id res chain seq x y z
N MET A 1 3.65 15.13 -9.63
CA MET A 1 4.43 13.88 -9.81
C MET A 1 4.76 13.16 -8.48
N LYS A 2 5.38 13.81 -7.49
CA LYS A 2 5.74 13.17 -6.19
C LYS A 2 4.55 12.54 -5.41
N ARG A 3 3.37 13.18 -5.41
CA ARG A 3 2.15 12.64 -4.76
C ARG A 3 1.60 11.38 -5.45
N VAL A 4 1.64 11.35 -6.78
CA VAL A 4 1.21 10.20 -7.59
C VAL A 4 2.16 9.02 -7.36
N LEU A 5 3.47 9.26 -7.42
CA LEU A 5 4.49 8.25 -7.10
C LEU A 5 4.31 7.67 -5.70
N LYS A 6 3.98 8.49 -4.70
CA LYS A 6 3.73 8.02 -3.34
C LYS A 6 2.49 7.13 -3.25
N LYS A 7 1.40 7.50 -3.94
CA LYS A 7 0.13 6.77 -3.94
C LYS A 7 0.20 5.41 -4.65
N TYR A 8 0.99 5.31 -5.71
CA TYR A 8 1.14 4.06 -6.48
C TYR A 8 2.37 3.23 -6.07
N ARG A 9 3.16 3.68 -5.09
CA ARG A 9 4.40 3.01 -4.69
C ARG A 9 4.16 1.57 -4.24
N SER A 10 3.16 1.33 -3.39
CA SER A 10 2.80 -0.02 -2.93
C SER A 10 2.39 -0.93 -4.09
N ILE A 11 1.57 -0.42 -5.00
CA ILE A 11 1.11 -1.15 -6.20
C ILE A 11 2.31 -1.49 -7.10
N MET A 12 3.27 -0.58 -7.27
CA MET A 12 4.49 -0.88 -8.03
C MET A 12 5.36 -1.94 -7.35
N VAL A 13 5.47 -1.93 -6.01
CA VAL A 13 6.24 -2.95 -5.26
C VAL A 13 5.58 -4.33 -5.39
N ILE A 14 4.25 -4.42 -5.26
CA ILE A 14 3.51 -5.67 -5.45
C ILE A 14 3.63 -6.15 -6.90
N GLY A 15 3.42 -5.26 -7.86
CA GLY A 15 3.52 -5.58 -9.28
C GLY A 15 4.92 -6.09 -9.66
N ALA A 16 5.97 -5.44 -9.16
CA ALA A 16 7.35 -5.88 -9.37
C ALA A 16 7.61 -7.27 -8.75
N ALA A 17 7.09 -7.55 -7.56
CA ALA A 17 7.22 -8.86 -6.92
C ALA A 17 6.51 -9.98 -7.70
N LEU A 18 5.32 -9.69 -8.24
CA LEU A 18 4.57 -10.64 -9.07
C LEU A 18 5.25 -10.89 -10.42
N VAL A 19 5.74 -9.83 -11.09
CA VAL A 19 6.48 -9.94 -12.34
C VAL A 19 7.80 -10.68 -12.12
N PHE A 20 8.52 -10.37 -11.04
CA PHE A 20 9.71 -11.10 -10.64
C PHE A 20 9.39 -12.59 -10.50
N ASN A 21 8.32 -12.94 -9.77
CA ASN A 21 7.95 -14.34 -9.60
C ASN A 21 7.67 -15.04 -10.94
N LEU A 22 6.88 -14.39 -11.80
CA LEU A 22 6.54 -14.92 -13.12
C LEU A 22 7.79 -15.15 -13.97
N VAL A 23 8.71 -14.18 -14.01
CA VAL A 23 9.94 -14.27 -14.80
C VAL A 23 10.86 -15.35 -14.25
N THR A 24 11.04 -15.43 -12.93
CA THR A 24 11.88 -16.45 -12.31
C THR A 24 11.33 -17.85 -12.52
N SER A 25 9.99 -17.99 -12.48
CA SER A 25 9.31 -19.24 -12.79
C SER A 25 9.57 -19.66 -14.25
N LEU A 26 9.42 -18.74 -15.21
CA LEU A 26 9.67 -19.02 -16.64
C LEU A 26 11.14 -19.30 -17.00
N LEU A 27 12.09 -18.78 -16.23
CA LEU A 27 13.52 -18.94 -16.48
C LEU A 27 14.10 -20.25 -15.95
N VAL A 28 13.36 -20.96 -15.10
CA VAL A 28 13.85 -22.23 -14.55
C VAL A 28 13.78 -23.30 -15.63
N TYR A 29 14.93 -23.92 -15.88
CA TYR A 29 15.05 -24.97 -16.88
C TYR A 29 14.21 -26.19 -16.50
N HIS A 30 13.40 -26.66 -17.43
CA HIS A 30 12.69 -27.93 -17.33
C HIS A 30 13.08 -28.84 -18.50
N PRO A 31 13.23 -30.15 -18.26
CA PRO A 31 13.54 -31.11 -19.32
C PRO A 31 12.40 -31.17 -20.35
N ASP A 32 12.76 -31.29 -21.62
CA ASP A 32 11.82 -31.32 -22.75
C ASP A 32 10.74 -32.42 -22.58
N GLY A 33 9.49 -32.05 -22.83
CA GLY A 33 8.34 -32.97 -22.82
C GLY A 33 7.62 -33.13 -21.47
N LYS A 34 8.00 -32.39 -20.42
CA LYS A 34 7.27 -32.37 -19.14
C LYS A 34 6.61 -31.02 -18.88
N LEU A 35 5.34 -31.07 -18.46
CA LEU A 35 4.54 -29.89 -18.13
C LEU A 35 5.03 -29.22 -16.85
N PHE A 36 4.91 -27.89 -16.79
CA PHE A 36 5.36 -26.95 -15.73
C PHE A 36 4.93 -27.30 -14.28
N ASN A 37 4.06 -28.31 -14.08
CA ASN A 37 3.47 -28.67 -12.79
C ASN A 37 3.65 -30.17 -12.42
N GLN A 38 4.53 -30.89 -13.13
CA GLN A 38 4.74 -32.35 -12.93
C GLN A 38 6.08 -32.71 -12.29
N HIS A 39 6.96 -31.74 -12.06
CA HIS A 39 8.27 -31.92 -11.42
C HIS A 39 8.29 -31.30 -10.03
N PRO A 40 9.06 -31.89 -9.09
CA PRO A 40 9.34 -31.24 -7.82
C PRO A 40 10.03 -29.90 -8.08
N MET A 41 9.52 -28.86 -7.44
CA MET A 41 10.04 -27.50 -7.51
C MET A 41 11.54 -27.50 -7.19
N THR A 42 12.32 -26.85 -8.05
CA THR A 42 13.76 -26.67 -7.83
C THR A 42 14.00 -25.74 -6.64
N VAL A 43 15.13 -25.92 -5.94
CA VAL A 43 15.50 -25.04 -4.81
C VAL A 43 15.53 -23.57 -5.24
N THR A 44 15.91 -23.30 -6.48
CA THR A 44 15.90 -21.97 -7.09
C THR A 44 14.50 -21.37 -7.22
N GLU A 45 13.51 -22.13 -7.66
CA GLU A 45 12.11 -21.67 -7.71
C GLU A 45 11.59 -21.36 -6.31
N TRP A 46 11.87 -22.22 -5.34
CA TRP A 46 11.42 -22.03 -3.96
C TRP A 46 12.00 -20.75 -3.33
N VAL A 47 13.28 -20.47 -3.57
CA VAL A 47 13.92 -19.23 -3.11
C VAL A 47 13.31 -18.00 -3.80
N CYS A 48 13.05 -18.07 -5.10
CA CYS A 48 12.41 -16.99 -5.85
C CYS A 48 10.97 -16.71 -5.38
N ASP A 49 10.19 -17.76 -5.12
CA ASP A 49 8.83 -17.66 -4.56
C ASP A 49 8.84 -16.99 -3.18
N ILE A 50 9.78 -17.36 -2.29
CA ILE A 50 9.93 -16.73 -0.98
C ILE A 50 10.21 -15.22 -1.11
N ILE A 51 11.13 -14.85 -2.00
CA ILE A 51 11.48 -13.44 -2.24
C ILE A 51 10.26 -12.68 -2.77
N ALA A 52 9.51 -13.28 -3.71
CA ALA A 52 8.29 -12.68 -4.24
C ALA A 52 7.21 -12.51 -3.17
N ILE A 53 7.01 -13.50 -2.31
CA ILE A 53 6.06 -13.44 -1.19
C ILE A 53 6.45 -12.31 -0.23
N ILE A 54 7.73 -12.20 0.16
CA ILE A 54 8.22 -11.11 1.01
C ILE A 54 7.97 -9.75 0.36
N GLY A 55 8.23 -9.62 -0.95
CA GLY A 55 7.95 -8.41 -1.71
C GLY A 55 6.47 -8.03 -1.71
N CYS A 56 5.59 -9.00 -1.94
CA CYS A 56 4.14 -8.82 -1.88
C CYS A 56 3.67 -8.38 -0.49
N PHE A 57 4.12 -9.04 0.58
CA PHE A 57 3.76 -8.65 1.96
C PHE A 57 4.27 -7.25 2.29
N THR A 58 5.48 -6.91 1.87
CA THR A 58 6.05 -5.56 2.07
C THR A 58 5.19 -4.51 1.38
N GLY A 59 4.79 -4.76 0.13
CA GLY A 59 3.90 -3.87 -0.61
C GLY A 59 2.52 -3.74 0.03
N PHE A 60 1.98 -4.84 0.57
CA PHE A 60 0.69 -4.84 1.28
C PHE A 60 0.73 -4.03 2.57
N VAL A 61 1.78 -4.20 3.39
CA VAL A 61 1.97 -3.40 4.62
C VAL A 61 2.09 -1.91 4.29
N MET A 62 2.83 -1.55 3.24
CA MET A 62 2.90 -0.16 2.78
C MET A 62 1.53 0.38 2.38
N MET A 63 0.73 -0.41 1.66
CA MET A 63 -0.63 -0.01 1.27
C MET A 63 -1.53 0.26 2.48
N LEU A 64 -1.49 -0.63 3.49
CA LEU A 64 -2.24 -0.44 4.74
C LEU A 64 -1.77 0.79 5.52
N PHE A 65 -0.46 1.01 5.59
CA PHE A 65 0.10 2.16 6.27
C PHE A 65 -0.33 3.47 5.60
N ASP A 66 -0.26 3.55 4.27
CA ASP A 66 -0.66 4.73 3.51
C ASP A 66 -2.18 4.98 3.67
N ALA A 67 -3.02 3.95 3.60
CA ALA A 67 -4.47 4.08 3.83
C ALA A 67 -4.82 4.56 5.25
N ASN A 68 -4.09 4.06 6.25
CA ASN A 68 -4.30 4.48 7.64
C ASN A 68 -3.86 5.94 7.85
N ARG A 69 -2.79 6.37 7.17
CA ARG A 69 -2.31 7.75 7.23
C ARG A 69 -3.29 8.73 6.58
N ASP A 70 -3.80 8.40 5.39
CA ASP A 70 -4.81 9.19 4.69
C ASP A 70 -6.08 9.35 5.55
N THR A 71 -6.48 8.28 6.27
CA THR A 71 -7.62 8.34 7.20
C THR A 71 -7.35 9.30 8.37
N LYS A 72 -6.17 9.22 8.98
CA LYS A 72 -5.78 10.12 10.09
C LYS A 72 -5.72 11.58 9.66
N ASP A 73 -5.19 11.84 8.48
CA ASP A 73 -5.09 13.21 7.95
C ASP A 73 -6.49 13.80 7.72
N LYS A 74 -7.43 13.03 7.17
CA LYS A 74 -8.84 13.45 7.03
C LYS A 74 -9.53 13.72 8.37
N ILE A 75 -9.31 12.86 9.37
CA ILE A 75 -9.88 13.07 10.71
C ILE A 75 -9.32 14.35 11.33
N LYS A 76 -8.02 14.60 11.16
CA LYS A 76 -7.38 15.81 11.67
C LYS A 76 -7.92 17.07 10.98
N GLU A 77 -8.16 17.01 9.68
CA GLU A 77 -8.74 18.10 8.90
C GLU A 77 -10.17 18.41 9.35
N ALA A 78 -11.03 17.38 9.49
CA ALA A 78 -12.38 17.54 10.01
C ALA A 78 -12.43 18.08 11.45
N PHE A 79 -11.49 17.66 12.30
CA PHE A 79 -11.38 18.18 13.67
C PHE A 79 -10.97 19.67 13.68
N LEU A 80 -10.09 20.07 12.77
CA LEU A 80 -9.64 21.46 12.67
C LEU A 80 -10.79 22.37 12.22
N GLU A 81 -11.54 21.94 11.21
CA GLU A 81 -12.71 22.67 10.67
C GLU A 81 -13.81 22.82 11.74
N ALA A 82 -14.17 21.74 12.44
CA ALA A 82 -15.15 21.79 13.52
C ALA A 82 -14.69 22.70 14.69
N ASN A 83 -13.39 22.77 14.96
CA ASN A 83 -12.85 23.64 16.00
C ASN A 83 -12.84 25.12 15.58
N GLU A 84 -12.66 25.42 14.28
CA GLU A 84 -12.83 26.78 13.74
C GLU A 84 -14.29 27.22 13.83
N GLU A 85 -15.23 26.36 13.42
CA GLU A 85 -16.67 26.64 13.53
C GLU A 85 -17.10 26.88 14.99
N LEU A 86 -16.63 26.03 15.92
CA LEU A 86 -16.92 26.19 17.35
C LEU A 86 -16.39 27.52 17.91
N LYS A 87 -15.24 27.98 17.41
CA LYS A 87 -14.66 29.26 17.82
C LYS A 87 -15.49 30.43 17.31
N GLU A 88 -15.94 30.39 16.05
CA GLU A 88 -16.84 31.41 15.51
C GLU A 88 -18.18 31.47 16.24
N ASP A 89 -18.76 30.31 16.58
CA ASP A 89 -19.99 30.25 17.38
C ASP A 89 -19.81 30.84 18.78
N LYS A 90 -18.67 30.55 19.42
CA LYS A 90 -18.34 31.10 20.74
C LYS A 90 -18.15 32.62 20.68
N ASP A 91 -17.48 33.12 19.67
CA ASP A 91 -17.25 34.56 19.49
C ASP A 91 -18.58 35.28 19.22
N ARG A 92 -19.47 34.70 18.39
CA ARG A 92 -20.84 35.22 18.16
C ARG A 92 -21.69 35.22 19.44
N ALA A 93 -21.65 34.15 20.23
CA ALA A 93 -22.38 34.08 21.49
C ALA A 93 -21.87 35.13 22.50
N PHE A 94 -20.56 35.33 22.57
CA PHE A 94 -19.94 36.33 23.43
C PHE A 94 -20.37 37.75 23.06
N GLU A 95 -20.41 38.08 21.76
CA GLU A 95 -20.93 39.38 21.28
C GLU A 95 -22.41 39.59 21.65
N ALA A 96 -23.25 38.57 21.52
CA ALA A 96 -24.68 38.65 21.86
C ALA A 96 -24.94 38.82 23.37
N THR A 97 -24.01 38.40 24.23
CA THR A 97 -24.12 38.56 25.71
C THR A 97 -23.45 39.81 26.25
N ARG A 98 -22.89 40.67 25.38
CA ARG A 98 -22.16 41.89 25.76
C ARG A 98 -23.06 43.15 25.81
N ASP A 99 -24.37 42.99 25.61
CA ASP A 99 -25.41 44.01 25.83
C ASP A 99 -26.08 43.81 27.20
#